data_AF-A0A392U7K5-F1
#
_entry.id   AF-A0A392U7K5-F1
#
_cell.length_a   1.000
_cell.length_b   1.000
_cell.length_c   1.000
_cell.angle_alpha   90.00
_cell.angle_beta   90.00
_cell.angle_gamma   90.00
#
_symmetry.space_group_name_H-M   'P 1'
#
loop_
_entity.id
_entity.type
_entity.pdbx_description
1 polymer ?
#
loop_
_entity_poly.entity_id
_entity_poly.type
_entity_poly.pdbx_seq_one_letter_code
_entity_poly.pdbx_strand_id
1 'polypeptide(L)' 'MTKPFLAAEVKAAVWDCDSLKCPGPNGISFGFIKDFWDELQALNG' A
#
# COMPACT_ATOMS: atom_id res chain seq x y z
N MET A 1 -10.80 19.51 -7.44
CA MET A 1 -9.43 19.37 -6.91
C MET A 1 -9.41 18.17 -5.98
N THR A 2 -8.49 17.24 -6.18
CA THR A 2 -8.22 16.14 -5.25
C THR A 2 -7.05 16.54 -4.34
N LYS A 3 -7.23 16.44 -3.02
CA LYS A 3 -6.18 16.67 -2.03
C LYS A 3 -5.26 15.43 -2.00
N PRO A 4 -3.92 15.58 -2.00
CA PRO A 4 -3.03 14.45 -1.83
C PRO A 4 -3.21 13.81 -0.46
N PHE A 5 -3.17 12.48 -0.42
CA PHE A 5 -3.18 11.72 0.83
C PHE A 5 -1.82 11.80 1.51
N LEU A 6 -1.81 11.78 2.84
CA LEU A 6 -0.59 11.64 3.63
C LEU A 6 -0.13 10.18 3.60
N ALA A 7 1.19 9.96 3.64
CA ALA A 7 1.74 8.60 3.69
C ALA A 7 1.21 7.80 4.90
N ALA A 8 0.99 8.47 6.03
CA ALA A 8 0.38 7.85 7.22
C ALA A 8 -1.08 7.43 7.00
N GLU A 9 -1.87 8.25 6.27
CA GLU A 9 -3.26 7.91 5.91
C GLU A 9 -3.29 6.70 4.96
N VAL A 10 -2.39 6.67 3.98
CA VAL A 10 -2.26 5.55 3.04
C VAL A 10 -1.83 4.28 3.77
N LYS A 11 -0.84 4.37 4.68
CA LYS A 11 -0.37 3.23 5.48
C LYS A 11 -1.49 2.64 6.33
N ALA A 12 -2.25 3.49 7.02
CA ALA A 12 -3.37 3.06 7.85
C ALA A 12 -4.42 2.29 7.03
N ALA A 13 -4.81 2.81 5.87
CA ALA A 13 -5.78 2.17 4.99
C ALA A 13 -5.28 0.81 4.44
N VAL A 14 -3.99 0.69 4.13
CA VAL A 14 -3.39 -0.58 3.68
C VAL A 14 -3.39 -1.62 4.81
N TRP A 15 -3.10 -1.23 6.05
CA TRP A 15 -3.05 -2.14 7.20
C TRP A 15 -4.41 -2.59 7.70
N ASP A 16 -5.43 -1.74 7.57
CA ASP A 16 -6.83 -2.06 7.90
C ASP A 16 -7.45 -3.09 6.94
N CYS A 17 -6.85 -3.28 5.75
CA CYS A 17 -7.32 -4.25 4.77
C CYS A 17 -6.69 -5.65 4.96
N ASP A 18 -7.49 -6.70 4.77
CA ASP A 18 -7.02 -8.09 4.76
C ASP A 18 -5.99 -8.32 3.65
N SER A 19 -4.81 -8.85 4.00
CA SER A 19 -3.65 -9.03 3.11
C SER A 19 -3.90 -9.96 1.90
N LEU A 20 -4.94 -10.79 1.97
CA LEU A 20 -5.23 -11.87 1.01
C LEU A 20 -6.40 -11.58 0.07
N LYS A 21 -7.12 -10.45 0.22
CA LYS A 21 -8.23 -10.13 -0.68
C LYS A 21 -7.69 -9.66 -2.02
N CYS A 22 -7.94 -10.46 -3.06
CA CYS A 22 -7.59 -10.22 -4.45
C CYS A 22 -6.08 -10.16 -4.72
N PRO A 23 -5.42 -11.29 -4.99
CA PRO A 23 -4.39 -11.26 -6.01
C PRO A 23 -5.11 -10.87 -7.30
N GLY A 24 -5.02 -9.61 -7.70
CA GLY A 24 -5.46 -9.23 -9.05
C GLY A 24 -4.73 -10.09 -10.09
N PRO A 25 -5.10 -10.04 -11.38
CA PRO A 25 -4.43 -10.80 -12.45
C PRO A 25 -2.89 -10.66 -12.44
N ASN A 26 -2.38 -9.56 -11.87
CA ASN A 26 -0.98 -9.20 -11.78
C ASN A 26 -0.28 -9.69 -10.49
N GLY A 27 -0.96 -10.42 -9.60
CA GLY A 27 -0.38 -11.01 -8.40
C GLY A 27 -0.05 -10.04 -7.26
N ILE A 28 -0.35 -8.74 -7.40
CA ILE A 28 -0.13 -7.75 -6.35
C ILE A 28 -1.33 -7.74 -5.39
N SER A 29 -1.06 -7.90 -4.10
CA SER A 29 -2.04 -7.81 -3.01
C SER A 29 -1.61 -6.74 -2.00
N PHE A 30 -2.48 -6.43 -1.03
CA PHE A 30 -2.07 -5.62 0.12
C PHE A 30 -0.96 -6.29 0.95
N GLY A 31 -0.84 -7.62 0.92
CA GLY A 31 0.30 -8.32 1.49
C GLY A 31 1.62 -7.84 0.89
N PHE A 32 1.73 -7.80 -0.44
CA PHE A 32 2.91 -7.28 -1.13
C PHE A 32 3.21 -5.82 -0.72
N ILE A 33 2.20 -4.97 -0.69
CA ILE A 33 2.41 -3.55 -0.30
C ILE A 33 2.89 -3.44 1.16
N LYS A 34 2.40 -4.30 2.06
CA LYS A 34 2.86 -4.34 3.45
C LYS A 34 4.31 -4.80 3.57
N ASP A 35 4.68 -5.85 2.82
CA ASP A 35 6.03 -6.43 2.84
C ASP A 35 7.09 -5.45 2.32
N PHE A 36 6.74 -4.67 1.30
CA PHE A 36 7.66 -3.74 0.62
C PHE A 36 7.43 -2.27 0.97
N TRP A 37 6.68 -1.97 2.04
CA TRP A 37 6.31 -0.59 2.39
C TRP A 37 7.52 0.34 2.53
N ASP A 38 8.57 -0.09 3.23
CA ASP A 38 9.75 0.72 3.49
C ASP A 38 10.57 0.99 2.21
N GLU A 39 10.61 0.03 1.28
CA GLU A 39 11.24 0.19 -0.04
C GLU A 39 10.46 1.17 -0.92
N LEU A 40 9.12 1.10 -0.88
CA LEU A 40 8.24 2.06 -1.59
C LEU A 40 8.39 3.48 -1.03
N GLN A 41 8.67 3.63 0.26
CA GLN A 41 8.94 4.94 0.87
C GLN A 41 10.32 5.48 0.45
N ALA A 42 11.32 4.60 0.33
CA ALA A 42 12.68 4.98 -0.05
C ALA A 42 12.79 5.40 -1.53
N LEU A 43 11.94 4.88 -2.42
CA LEU A 43 11.93 5.25 -3.84
C LEU A 43 11.46 6.69 -4.13
N ASN A 44 10.91 7.37 -3.13
CA ASN A 44 10.50 8.78 -3.20
C ASN A 44 11.57 9.75 -2.68
N GLY A 45 12.78 9.25 -2.38
CA GLY A 45 13.96 10.03 -1.99
C GLY A 45 14.82 10.45 -3.18
#